data_AF-A0A962UDP9-F1
#
_entry.id   AF-A0A962UDP9-F1
#
_cell.length_a   1.000
_cell.length_b   1.000
_cell.length_c   1.000
_cell.angle_alpha   90.00
_cell.angle_beta   90.00
_cell.angle_gamma   90.00
#
_symmetry.space_group_name_H-M   'P 1'
#
loop_
_entity.id
_entity.type
_entity.pdbx_description
1 polymer ?
#
loop_
_entity_poly.entity_id
_entity_poly.type
_entity_poly.pdbx_seq_one_letter_code
_entity_poly.pdbx_strand_id
1 'polypeptide(L)'
;GLINTYWGVIIPGMANIFGIFLIRQYLLAIPDSLLDAARMDGAGEFRIYWALVLPLCRPILVTLAIFTFMGAWNDFMWPLIVLTDSSMYTLPVALANLLGEHVQDTELMMAGSVLTVLPVLLLFVALQKYYIAGIMLGGMKG
;
A
#
# COMPACT_ATOMS: atom_id res chain seq x y z
N GLY A 1 -3.54 15.34 20.31
CA GLY A 1 -2.22 15.67 19.74
C GLY A 1 -2.04 15.23 18.29
N LEU A 2 -2.81 14.27 17.76
CA LEU A 2 -2.66 13.78 16.38
C LEU A 2 -3.75 14.31 15.42
N ILE A 3 -4.78 14.98 15.93
CA ILE A 3 -5.82 15.63 15.13
C ILE A 3 -5.17 16.74 14.30
N ASN A 4 -5.61 16.88 13.05
CA ASN A 4 -5.13 17.86 12.08
C ASN A 4 -3.62 17.75 11.78
N THR A 5 -3.11 16.52 11.76
CA THR A 5 -1.72 16.23 11.36
C THR A 5 -1.68 15.04 10.40
N TYR A 6 -0.73 15.02 9.47
CA TYR A 6 -0.54 13.84 8.60
C TYR A 6 -0.22 12.57 9.40
N TRP A 7 0.42 12.68 10.57
CA TRP A 7 0.67 11.55 11.46
C TRP A 7 -0.62 10.92 12.00
N GLY A 8 -1.68 11.72 12.22
CA GLY A 8 -3.00 11.21 12.60
C GLY A 8 -3.66 10.36 11.51
N VAL A 9 -3.25 10.53 10.25
CA VAL A 9 -3.70 9.72 9.11
C VAL A 9 -2.77 8.52 8.90
N ILE A 10 -1.46 8.71 9.01
CA ILE A 10 -0.46 7.67 8.71
C ILE A 10 -0.44 6.57 9.78
N ILE A 11 -0.33 6.93 11.06
CA ILE A 11 -0.08 5.96 12.15
C ILE A 11 -1.13 4.84 12.19
N PRO A 12 -2.44 5.12 12.10
CA PRO A 12 -3.45 4.06 12.10
C PRO A 12 -3.32 3.08 10.94
N GLY A 13 -2.87 3.56 9.77
CA GLY A 13 -2.69 2.75 8.57
C GLY A 13 -1.37 1.96 8.50
N MET A 14 -0.40 2.23 9.40
CA MET A 14 0.93 1.61 9.33
C MET A 14 0.92 0.09 9.55
N ALA A 15 0.01 -0.41 10.39
CA ALA A 15 -0.08 -1.82 10.75
C ALA A 15 -1.45 -2.38 10.35
N ASN A 16 -1.55 -2.86 9.11
CA ASN A 16 -2.78 -3.48 8.61
C ASN A 16 -2.75 -5.01 8.81
N ILE A 17 -3.83 -5.56 9.37
CA ILE A 17 -4.06 -6.99 9.58
C ILE A 17 -3.88 -7.78 8.29
N PHE A 18 -4.39 -7.27 7.16
CA PHE A 18 -4.24 -7.92 5.86
C PHE A 18 -2.77 -8.06 5.45
N GLY A 19 -1.96 -7.02 5.68
CA GLY A 19 -0.54 -7.03 5.34
C GLY A 19 0.25 -8.04 6.16
N ILE A 20 -0.04 -8.12 7.46
CA ILE A 20 0.56 -9.10 8.37
C ILE A 20 0.19 -10.53 7.91
N PHE A 21 -1.09 -10.76 7.64
CA PHE A 21 -1.57 -12.05 7.16
C PHE A 21 -0.93 -12.46 5.84
N LEU A 22 -0.89 -11.55 4.86
CA LEU A 22 -0.35 -11.80 3.52
C LEU A 22 1.14 -12.16 3.58
N ILE A 23 1.95 -11.37 4.32
CA ILE A 23 3.37 -11.67 4.50
C ILE A 23 3.55 -13.02 5.21
N ARG A 24 2.79 -13.28 6.28
CA ARG A 24 2.86 -14.55 7.02
C ARG A 24 2.57 -15.74 6.11
N GLN A 25 1.52 -15.68 5.29
CA GLN A 25 1.18 -16.77 4.37
C GLN A 25 2.29 -17.02 3.34
N TYR A 26 2.92 -15.96 2.84
CA TYR A 26 4.05 -16.10 1.92
C TYR A 26 5.28 -16.70 2.59
N LEU A 27 5.59 -16.28 3.83
CA LEU A 27 6.72 -16.82 4.59
C LEU A 27 6.56 -18.31 4.91
N LEU A 28 5.34 -18.79 5.17
CA LEU A 28 5.07 -20.22 5.40
C LEU A 28 5.36 -21.10 4.17
N ALA A 29 5.46 -20.52 2.97
CA ALA A 29 5.86 -21.25 1.77
C ALA A 29 7.39 -21.40 1.64
N ILE A 30 8.17 -20.67 2.44
CA ILE A 30 9.64 -20.78 2.44
C ILE A 30 10.03 -22.01 3.27
N PRO A 31 10.78 -22.98 2.71
CA PRO A 31 11.21 -24.16 3.46
C PRO A 31 12.13 -23.81 4.64
N ASP A 32 11.83 -24.34 5.82
CA ASP A 32 12.65 -24.15 7.02
C ASP A 32 14.09 -24.66 6.84
N SER A 33 14.29 -25.65 5.96
CA SER A 33 15.63 -26.19 5.64
C SER A 33 16.59 -25.13 5.09
N LEU A 34 16.10 -24.08 4.42
CA LEU A 34 16.93 -22.95 3.97
C LEU A 34 17.42 -22.12 5.15
N LEU A 35 16.58 -21.93 6.17
CA LEU A 35 16.92 -21.17 7.38
C LEU A 35 17.91 -21.98 8.22
N ASP A 36 17.69 -23.29 8.35
CA ASP A 36 18.57 -24.18 9.10
C ASP A 36 19.96 -24.33 8.44
N ALA A 37 20.03 -24.38 7.11
CA ALA A 37 21.29 -24.33 6.39
C ALA A 37 22.06 -23.03 6.68
N ALA A 38 21.38 -21.88 6.64
CA ALA A 38 22.01 -20.59 6.96
C ALA A 38 22.52 -20.52 8.41
N ARG A 39 21.81 -21.14 9.36
CA ARG A 39 22.26 -21.26 10.76
C ARG A 39 23.48 -22.18 10.88
N MET A 40 23.51 -23.29 10.15
CA MET A 40 24.66 -24.20 10.08
C MET A 40 25.90 -23.52 9.50
N ASP A 41 25.71 -22.60 8.54
CA ASP A 41 26.77 -21.75 7.98
C ASP A 41 27.22 -20.60 8.93
N GLY A 42 26.68 -20.55 10.15
CA GLY A 42 27.05 -19.58 11.18
C GLY A 42 26.41 -18.19 11.01
N ALA A 43 25.37 -18.05 10.18
CA ALA A 43 24.66 -16.79 10.07
C ALA A 43 23.76 -16.55 11.30
N GLY A 44 23.88 -15.38 11.93
CA GLY A 44 22.96 -14.95 12.98
C GLY A 44 21.57 -14.56 12.42
N GLU A 45 20.53 -14.62 13.26
CA GLU A 45 19.13 -14.36 12.85
C GLU A 45 18.92 -13.03 12.12
N PHE A 46 19.60 -11.96 12.54
CA PHE A 46 19.53 -10.66 11.85
C PHE A 46 20.07 -10.72 10.41
N ARG A 47 21.15 -11.49 10.19
CA ARG A 47 21.73 -11.70 8.85
C ARG A 47 20.83 -12.59 8.02
N ILE A 48 20.25 -13.64 8.59
CA ILE A 48 19.28 -14.50 7.92
C ILE A 48 18.08 -13.67 7.44
N TYR A 49 17.53 -12.83 8.33
CA TYR A 49 16.42 -11.95 7.99
C TYR A 49 16.76 -11.00 6.82
N TRP A 50 17.83 -10.21 6.94
CA TRP A 50 18.15 -9.17 5.96
C TRP A 50 18.72 -9.69 4.64
N ALA A 51 19.55 -10.75 4.69
CA ALA A 51 20.28 -11.24 3.53
C ALA A 51 19.58 -12.39 2.81
N LEU A 52 18.69 -13.14 3.48
CA LEU A 52 18.01 -14.31 2.90
C LEU A 52 16.49 -14.09 2.82
N VAL A 53 15.82 -13.88 3.96
CA VAL A 53 14.35 -13.81 4.01
C VAL A 53 13.81 -12.59 3.27
N LEU A 54 14.36 -11.40 3.55
CA LEU A 54 13.86 -10.16 2.97
C LEU A 54 13.98 -10.11 1.43
N PRO A 55 15.10 -10.54 0.80
CA PRO A 55 15.17 -10.68 -0.66
C PRO A 55 14.17 -11.68 -1.24
N LEU A 56 13.93 -12.82 -0.58
CA LEU A 56 12.94 -13.82 -1.01
C LEU A 56 11.51 -13.27 -0.93
N CYS A 57 11.24 -12.37 0.01
CA CYS A 57 9.97 -11.67 0.16
C CYS A 57 9.76 -10.50 -0.81
N ARG A 58 10.74 -10.09 -1.62
CA ARG A 58 10.58 -8.95 -2.55
C ARG A 58 9.29 -9.01 -3.40
N PRO A 59 8.88 -10.16 -3.98
CA PRO A 59 7.65 -10.22 -4.77
C PRO A 59 6.41 -9.89 -3.93
N ILE A 60 6.28 -10.47 -2.74
CA ILE A 60 5.14 -10.21 -1.87
C ILE A 60 5.14 -8.80 -1.28
N LEU A 61 6.32 -8.22 -1.03
CA LEU A 61 6.45 -6.85 -0.56
C LEU A 61 5.99 -5.84 -1.62
N VAL A 62 6.28 -6.09 -2.90
CA VAL A 62 5.74 -5.28 -4.00
C VAL A 62 4.21 -5.35 -4.00
N THR A 63 3.64 -6.55 -3.94
CA THR A 63 2.20 -6.75 -3.88
C THR A 63 1.56 -6.02 -2.69
N LEU A 64 2.15 -6.15 -1.50
CA LEU A 64 1.67 -5.46 -0.31
C LEU A 64 1.75 -3.95 -0.46
N ALA A 65 2.89 -3.41 -0.93
CA ALA A 65 3.07 -1.98 -1.12
C ALA A 65 2.00 -1.39 -2.04
N ILE A 66 1.59 -2.14 -3.08
CA ILE A 66 0.52 -1.72 -3.98
C ILE A 66 -0.82 -1.67 -3.25
N PHE A 67 -1.20 -2.75 -2.56
CA PHE A 67 -2.47 -2.77 -1.81
C PHE A 67 -2.52 -1.69 -0.74
N THR A 68 -1.41 -1.47 -0.03
CA THR A 68 -1.29 -0.40 0.96
C THR A 68 -1.41 0.98 0.31
N PHE A 69 -0.74 1.23 -0.82
CA PHE A 69 -0.86 2.48 -1.56
C PHE A 69 -2.29 2.73 -2.03
N MET A 70 -2.90 1.74 -2.69
CA MET A 70 -4.28 1.87 -3.16
C MET A 70 -5.25 2.10 -2.01
N GLY A 71 -5.08 1.39 -0.89
CA GLY A 71 -5.89 1.57 0.30
C GLY A 71 -5.77 2.99 0.86
N ALA A 72 -4.54 3.47 1.06
CA ALA A 72 -4.29 4.81 1.58
C ALA A 72 -4.73 5.93 0.61
N TRP A 73 -4.57 5.74 -0.70
CA TRP A 73 -4.95 6.71 -1.72
C TRP A 73 -6.46 6.85 -1.87
N ASN A 74 -7.18 5.74 -1.79
CA ASN A 74 -8.66 5.73 -1.87
C ASN A 74 -9.32 6.03 -0.53
N ASP A 75 -8.56 6.10 0.58
CA ASP A 75 -9.13 6.41 1.88
C ASP A 75 -9.63 7.85 1.92
N PHE A 76 -10.90 7.96 2.26
CA PHE A 76 -11.64 9.22 2.28
C PHE A 76 -12.15 9.52 3.68
N MET A 77 -12.77 8.53 4.32
CA MET A 77 -13.48 8.69 5.59
C MET A 77 -12.54 9.09 6.72
N TRP A 78 -11.41 8.40 6.89
CA TRP A 78 -10.51 8.70 8.00
C TRP A 78 -9.81 10.06 7.85
N PRO A 79 -9.24 10.42 6.69
CA PRO A 79 -8.69 11.76 6.46
C PRO A 79 -9.74 12.87 6.65
N LEU A 80 -10.99 12.67 6.19
CA LEU A 80 -12.07 13.64 6.38
C LEU A 80 -12.38 13.91 7.86
N ILE A 81 -12.30 12.88 8.71
CA ILE A 81 -12.57 13.00 10.15
C ILE A 81 -11.39 13.64 10.89
N VAL A 82 -10.15 13.30 10.51
CA VAL A 82 -8.95 13.67 11.27
C VAL A 82 -8.37 15.01 10.84
N LEU A 83 -8.46 15.35 9.56
CA LEU A 83 -7.91 16.59 9.00
C LEU A 83 -8.99 17.65 9.02
N THR A 84 -8.76 18.73 9.76
CA THR A 84 -9.75 19.81 9.90
C THR A 84 -9.43 21.01 9.03
N ASP A 85 -8.14 21.27 8.77
CA ASP A 85 -7.70 22.37 7.92
C ASP A 85 -7.69 21.95 6.43
N SER A 86 -8.28 22.78 5.58
CA SER A 86 -8.38 22.53 4.14
C SER A 86 -7.04 22.42 3.43
N SER A 87 -6.00 23.09 3.95
CA SER A 87 -4.62 22.99 3.45
C SER A 87 -3.99 21.61 3.68
N MET A 88 -4.55 20.81 4.58
CA MET A 88 -4.06 19.48 4.93
C MET A 88 -4.80 18.36 4.20
N TYR A 89 -5.91 18.67 3.52
CA TYR A 89 -6.77 17.67 2.88
C TYR A 89 -6.02 16.81 1.86
N THR A 90 -6.32 15.52 1.88
CA THR A 90 -5.92 14.62 0.80
C THR A 90 -6.72 14.93 -0.46
N LEU A 91 -6.23 14.53 -1.65
CA LEU A 91 -6.91 14.78 -2.91
C LEU A 91 -8.38 14.31 -2.92
N PRO A 92 -8.73 13.10 -2.42
CA PRO A 92 -10.14 12.69 -2.31
C PRO A 92 -10.99 13.61 -1.43
N VAL A 93 -10.44 14.07 -0.29
CA VAL A 93 -11.16 14.98 0.63
C VAL A 93 -11.33 16.36 0.02
N ALA A 94 -10.28 16.90 -0.60
CA ALA A 94 -10.32 18.18 -1.28
C ALA A 94 -11.32 18.17 -2.46
N LEU A 95 -11.36 17.08 -3.23
CA LEU A 95 -12.32 16.93 -4.33
C LEU A 95 -13.77 16.89 -3.83
N ALA A 96 -14.04 16.20 -2.71
CA ALA A 96 -15.37 16.17 -2.10
C ALA A 96 -15.80 17.52 -1.52
N ASN A 97 -14.86 18.27 -0.94
CA ASN A 97 -15.11 19.62 -0.47
C ASN A 97 -15.41 20.57 -1.64
N LEU A 98 -14.66 20.44 -2.75
CA LEU A 98 -14.87 21.20 -3.98
C LEU A 98 -16.25 20.95 -4.60
N LEU A 99 -16.70 19.68 -4.58
CA LEU A 99 -18.05 19.27 -4.99
C LEU A 99 -19.15 19.98 -4.20
N GLY A 100 -18.93 20.27 -2.91
CA GLY A 100 -19.90 20.96 -2.06
C GLY A 100 -19.92 22.48 -2.25
N GLU A 101 -18.76 23.11 -2.49
CA GLU A 101 -18.64 24.56 -2.62
C GLU A 101 -18.84 25.08 -4.05
N HIS A 102 -18.43 24.33 -5.07
CA HIS A 102 -18.35 24.77 -6.47
C HIS A 102 -19.25 23.94 -7.40
N VAL A 103 -20.47 23.62 -6.97
CA VAL A 103 -21.43 22.76 -7.71
C VAL A 103 -21.66 23.22 -9.17
N GLN A 104 -21.46 24.51 -9.48
CA GLN A 104 -21.65 25.05 -10.84
C GLN A 104 -20.39 24.99 -11.73
N ASP A 105 -19.19 24.81 -11.17
CA ASP A 105 -17.92 24.79 -11.92
C ASP A 105 -17.53 23.37 -12.31
N THR A 106 -18.30 22.82 -13.27
CA THR A 106 -18.11 21.46 -13.78
C THR A 106 -16.70 21.25 -14.35
N GLU A 107 -16.10 22.28 -14.95
CA GLU A 107 -14.74 22.24 -15.51
C GLU A 107 -13.68 21.96 -14.43
N LEU A 108 -13.79 22.66 -13.29
CA LEU A 108 -12.88 22.53 -12.16
C LEU A 108 -12.99 21.15 -11.50
N MET A 109 -14.22 20.65 -11.37
CA MET A 109 -14.50 19.31 -10.86
C MET A 109 -13.92 18.20 -11.74
N MET A 110 -14.03 18.33 -13.07
CA MET A 110 -13.44 17.37 -14.01
C MET A 110 -11.91 17.38 -13.92
N ALA A 111 -11.29 18.56 -13.84
CA ALA A 111 -9.84 18.68 -13.67
C ALA A 111 -9.36 18.03 -12.36
N GLY A 112 -10.03 18.28 -11.23
CA GLY A 112 -9.71 17.67 -9.94
C GLY A 112 -9.88 16.14 -9.94
N SER A 113 -10.90 15.64 -10.63
CA SER A 113 -11.13 14.20 -10.78
C SER A 113 -10.00 13.53 -11.56
N VAL A 114 -9.56 14.13 -12.68
CA VAL A 114 -8.42 13.63 -13.46
C VAL A 114 -7.16 13.58 -12.61
N LEU A 115 -6.85 14.65 -11.86
CA LEU A 115 -5.68 14.70 -10.97
C LEU A 115 -5.72 13.63 -9.87
N THR A 116 -6.91 13.31 -9.36
CA THR A 116 -7.08 12.29 -8.33
C THR A 116 -6.87 10.87 -8.88
N VAL A 117 -7.28 10.61 -10.12
CA VAL A 117 -7.18 9.30 -10.78
C VAL A 117 -5.79 9.05 -11.38
N LEU A 118 -5.10 10.10 -11.82
CA LEU A 118 -3.84 10.01 -12.56
C LEU A 118 -2.73 9.23 -11.83
N PRO A 119 -2.47 9.43 -10.52
CA PRO A 119 -1.45 8.67 -9.79
C PRO A 119 -1.74 7.17 -9.74
N VAL A 120 -3.01 6.79 -9.59
CA VAL A 120 -3.43 5.38 -9.59
C VAL A 120 -3.22 4.76 -10.98
N LEU A 121 -3.54 5.49 -12.04
CA LEU A 121 -3.28 5.04 -13.41
C LEU A 121 -1.78 4.86 -13.69
N LEU A 122 -0.95 5.82 -13.29
CA LEU A 122 0.51 5.72 -13.45
C LEU A 122 1.07 4.52 -12.70
N LEU A 123 0.63 4.32 -11.46
CA LEU A 123 1.03 3.19 -10.63
C LEU A 123 0.60 1.86 -11.27
N PHE A 124 -0.64 1.78 -11.78
CA PHE A 124 -1.14 0.61 -12.51
C PHE A 124 -0.28 0.30 -13.74
N VAL A 125 0.00 1.29 -14.59
CA VAL A 125 0.83 1.10 -15.79
C VAL A 125 2.25 0.65 -15.44
N ALA A 126 2.83 1.18 -14.37
CA ALA A 126 4.15 0.78 -13.89
C ALA A 126 4.18 -0.65 -13.35
N LEU A 127 3.08 -1.11 -12.74
CA LEU A 127 3.03 -2.34 -11.95
C LEU A 127 2.23 -3.48 -12.58
N GLN A 128 1.52 -3.25 -13.69
CA GLN A 128 0.73 -4.25 -14.43
C GLN A 128 1.52 -5.54 -14.74
N LYS A 129 2.83 -5.41 -15.03
CA LYS A 129 3.70 -6.56 -15.30
C LYS A 129 3.91 -7.48 -14.08
N TYR A 130 3.89 -6.93 -12.86
CA TYR A 130 4.01 -7.69 -11.62
C TYR A 130 2.68 -8.34 -11.23
N TYR A 131 1.56 -7.65 -11.48
CA TYR A 131 0.22 -8.21 -11.28
C TYR A 131 -0.02 -9.47 -12.12
N ILE A 132 0.34 -9.43 -13.40
CA ILE A 132 0.14 -10.57 -14.31
C ILE A 132 1.00 -11.77 -13.89
N ALA A 133 2.25 -11.54 -13.47
CA ALA A 133 3.13 -12.61 -13.00
C ALA A 133 2.67 -13.27 -11.69
N GLY A 134 2.12 -12.48 -10.75
CA GLY A 134 1.64 -12.98 -9.45
C GLY A 134 0.37 -13.83 -9.55
N ILE A 135 -0.57 -13.49 -10.45
CA ILE A 135 -1.80 -14.26 -10.68
C ILE A 135 -1.49 -15.62 -11.33
N MET A 136 -0.55 -15.67 -12.27
CA MET A 136 -0.16 -16.91 -12.94
C MET A 136 0.47 -17.94 -12.00
N LEU A 137 1.26 -17.49 -11.01
CA LEU A 137 1.83 -18.38 -9.97
C LEU A 137 0.76 -18.99 -9.05
N GLY A 138 -0.36 -18.29 -8.82
CA GLY A 138 -1.50 -18.81 -8.07
C GLY A 138 -2.36 -19.81 -8.87
N GLY A 139 -2.39 -19.70 -10.19
CA GLY A 139 -3.18 -20.56 -11.09
C GLY A 139 -2.53 -21.90 -11.45
N MET A 140 -1.21 -22.05 -11.28
CA MET A 140 -0.47 -23.27 -11.65
C MET A 140 -0.52 -24.40 -10.60
N LYS A 141 -1.25 -24.24 -9.50
CA LYS A 141 -1.48 -25.30 -8.49
C LYS A 141 -2.87 -25.96 -8.57
N GLY A 142 -3.58 -25.77 -9.68
CA GLY A 142 -4.79 -26.52 -10.03
C GLY A 142 -4.49 -27.68 -10.97
#